data_AF-A0A524AKX4-F1
#
_entry.id   AF-A0A524AKX4-F1
#
_cell.length_a   1.000
_cell.length_b   1.000
_cell.length_c   1.000
_cell.angle_alpha   90.00
_cell.angle_beta   90.00
_cell.angle_gamma   90.00
#
_symmetry.space_group_name_H-M   'P 1'
#
loop_
_entity.id
_entity.type
_entity.pdbx_description
1 polymer ?
#
loop_
_entity_poly.entity_id
_entity_poly.type
_entity_poly.pdbx_seq_one_letter_code
_entity_poly.pdbx_strand_id
1 'polypeptide(L)' 'MDPAGFILYLLRYIPREGEQLRYANLRMTVIRMKGPKIERVQIRREERS' A
#
# COMPACT_ATOMS: atom_id res chain seq x y z
N MET A 1 -3.44 -7.60 11.79
CA MET A 1 -2.39 -6.68 11.29
C MET A 1 -3.09 -5.58 10.50
N ASP A 2 -2.81 -4.31 10.78
CA ASP A 2 -3.34 -3.15 10.04
C ASP A 2 -2.70 -3.11 8.62
N PRO A 3 -3.48 -2.90 7.53
CA PRO A 3 -2.95 -2.74 6.17
C PRO A 3 -1.78 -1.75 6.04
N ALA A 4 -1.80 -0.65 6.79
CA ALA A 4 -0.71 0.33 6.76
C ALA A 4 0.60 -0.26 7.31
N GLY A 5 0.52 -1.00 8.42
CA GLY A 5 1.68 -1.68 9.01
C GLY A 5 2.23 -2.78 8.10
N PHE A 6 1.36 -3.52 7.41
CA PHE A 6 1.78 -4.54 6.44
C PHE A 6 2.53 -3.91 5.25
N ILE A 7 2.04 -2.80 4.71
CA ILE A 7 2.68 -2.09 3.60
C ILE A 7 4.05 -1.54 4.01
N LEU A 8 4.16 -0.93 5.19
CA LEU A 8 5.44 -0.44 5.71
C LEU A 8 6.44 -1.57 5.93
N TYR A 9 5.98 -2.73 6.44
CA TYR A 9 6.81 -3.92 6.58
C TYR A 9 7.38 -4.38 5.23
N LEU A 10 6.55 -4.38 4.18
CA LEU A 10 6.96 -4.78 2.83
C LEU A 10 7.90 -3.77 2.17
N LEU A 11 7.63 -2.47 2.29
CA LEU A 11 8.42 -1.43 1.61
C LEU A 11 9.76 -1.14 2.31
N ARG A 12 9.85 -1.28 3.63
CA ARG A 12 11.06 -0.98 4.44
C ARG A 12 11.51 0.49 4.40
N TYR A 13 10.71 1.39 3.83
CA TYR A 13 10.88 2.85 3.85
C TYR A 13 9.51 3.54 3.95
N ILE A 14 9.51 4.86 4.16
CA ILE A 14 8.27 5.67 4.18
C ILE A 14 7.82 5.95 2.74
N PRO A 15 6.66 5.44 2.30
CA PRO A 15 6.19 5.61 0.93
C PRO A 15 5.71 7.02 0.63
N ARG A 16 5.50 7.29 -0.66
CA ARG A 16 4.84 8.51 -1.16
C ARG A 16 3.41 8.24 -1.61
N GLU A 17 2.59 9.28 -1.65
CA GLU A 17 1.27 9.19 -2.27
C GLU A 17 1.39 8.81 -3.75
N GLY A 18 0.49 7.97 -4.24
CA GLY A 18 0.48 7.39 -5.58
C GLY A 18 1.33 6.13 -5.73
N GLU A 19 2.18 5.81 -4.76
CA GLU A 19 3.06 4.65 -4.83
C GLU A 19 2.27 3.35 -4.79
N GLN A 20 2.68 2.39 -5.62
CA GLN A 20 1.98 1.12 -5.82
C GLN A 20 2.86 -0.05 -5.39
N LEU A 21 2.25 -0.97 -4.66
CA LEU A 21 2.85 -2.23 -4.24
C LEU A 21 1.97 -3.37 -4.72
N ARG A 22 2.59 -4.42 -5.27
CA ARG A 22 1.89 -5.67 -5.59
C ARG A 22 2.28 -6.75 -4.59
N TYR A 23 1.27 -7.46 -4.08
CA TYR A 23 1.46 -8.61 -3.23
C TYR A 23 0.43 -9.68 -3.59
N ALA A 24 0.90 -10.87 -3.98
CA ALA A 24 0.06 -11.91 -4.56
C ALA A 24 -0.77 -11.36 -5.74
N ASN A 25 -2.11 -11.46 -5.65
CA ASN A 25 -3.04 -10.96 -6.65
C ASN A 25 -3.69 -9.63 -6.23
N LEU A 26 -3.02 -8.85 -5.39
CA LEU A 26 -3.48 -7.56 -4.94
C LEU A 26 -2.53 -6.45 -5.41
N ARG A 27 -3.09 -5.37 -5.92
CA ARG A 27 -2.43 -4.08 -6.07
C ARG A 27 -2.90 -3.16 -4.96
N MET A 28 -1.96 -2.68 -4.16
CA MET A 28 -2.18 -1.69 -3.11
C MET A 28 -1.60 -0.37 -3.58
N THR A 29 -2.36 0.72 -3.49
CA THR A 29 -1.93 2.07 -3.84
C THR A 29 -2.05 2.97 -2.61
N VAL A 30 -0.98 3.65 -2.23
CA VAL A 30 -1.00 4.66 -1.17
C VAL A 30 -1.74 5.88 -1.71
N ILE A 31 -2.94 6.15 -1.21
CA ILE A 31 -3.78 7.26 -1.70
C ILE A 31 -3.54 8.53 -0.88
N ARG A 32 -3.29 8.39 0.42
CA ARG A 32 -3.07 9.55 1.30
C ARG A 32 -2.08 9.25 2.42
N MET A 33 -1.17 10.19 2.62
CA MET A 33 -0.22 10.24 3.73
C MET A 33 -0.59 11.39 4.68
N LYS A 34 -0.32 11.21 5.97
CA LYS A 34 -0.35 12.28 6.98
C LYS A 34 0.93 12.23 7.78
N GLY A 35 1.92 13.01 7.34
CA GLY A 35 3.30 12.84 7.80
C GLY A 35 3.81 11.44 7.43
N PRO A 36 4.41 10.67 8.36
CA PRO A 36 4.91 9.32 8.09
C PRO A 36 3.80 8.25 8.07
N LYS A 37 2.56 8.59 8.46
CA LYS A 37 1.45 7.62 8.56
C LYS A 37 0.71 7.51 7.22
N ILE A 38 0.48 6.27 6.79
CA ILE A 38 -0.48 5.97 5.73
C ILE A 38 -1.90 6.15 6.28
N GLU A 39 -2.67 7.05 5.69
CA GLU A 39 -4.06 7.34 6.12
C GLU A 39 -5.08 6.61 5.24
N ARG A 40 -4.78 6.44 3.95
CA ARG A 40 -5.67 5.75 3.01
C ARG A 40 -4.90 4.91 2.01
N VAL A 41 -5.36 3.68 1.82
CA VAL A 41 -4.87 2.75 0.80
C VAL A 41 -6.04 2.31 -0.05
N GLN A 42 -5.85 2.27 -1.37
CA GLN A 42 -6.74 1.56 -2.27
C GLN A 42 -6.18 0.17 -2.53
N ILE A 43 -7.00 -0.86 -2.33
CA ILE A 43 -6.65 -2.24 -2.64
C ILE A 43 -7.52 -2.69 -3.81
N ARG A 44 -6.90 -3.21 -4.87
CA ARG A 44 -7.58 -3.84 -6.00
C ARG A 44 -7.10 -5.27 -6.13
N ARG A 45 -8.03 -6.18 -6.39
CA ARG A 45 -7.70 -7.52 -6.83
C ARG A 45 -7.34 -7.46 -8.31
N GLU A 46 -6.19 -8.01 -8.67
CA GLU A 46 -5.81 -8.23 -10.06
C GLU A 46 -6.16 -9.68 -10.39
N GLU A 47 -7.02 -9.88 -11.38
CA GLU A 47 -7.22 -11.21 -11.93
C GLU A 47 -6.02 -11.55 -12.83
N ARG A 48 -5.50 -12.78 -12.68
CA ARG A 48 -4.60 -13.32 -13.70
C ARG A 48 -5.42 -13.53 -14.95
N SER A 49 -5.14 -12.72 -15.97
CA SER A 49 -5.49 -13.03 -17.35
C SER A 49 -4.80 -14.31 -17.80
#